data_AF-A0A414ZRF4-F1
#
_entry.id   AF-A0A414ZRF4-F1
#
_cell.length_a   1.000
_cell.length_b   1.000
_cell.length_c   1.000
_cell.angle_alpha   90.00
_cell.angle_beta   90.00
_cell.angle_gamma   90.00
#
_symmetry.space_group_name_H-M   'P 1'
#
loop_
_entity.id
_entity.type
_entity.pdbx_description
1 polymer ?
#
loop_
_entity_poly.entity_id
_entity_poly.type
_entity_poly.pdbx_seq_one_letter_code
_entity_poly.pdbx_strand_id
1 'polypeptide(L)'
;MSIYDFYQRKMKVNGNSTGKNYSTLGEKLKSDSDTLMELTWDNDLAAKTCYIYDHFHDDFFTDEHGITRSLAEGMTYENTNKTKIDAKFIIKSYQSMDKDQVEYYLMFRPSQPVRFNEGDALYYYEIDFRKRYGATFPIGLFVDVPDDRGIYHKWIICRDEPANQFPKYLILPVNYELTWIEKNNDKRIKRRMWCCLRQQNSYTIGTYTDRYFTHTDNQNKIWLPMNSITEKFWYTSEDSKNMRVVVSALTEHPTVWTVTKVENSMPFGIQKLTIYTAFWNEHTDYVNLETGEMYADYFDSEIAPTDPDTKPTLSPVTNILATITSSVSTIKVGGSYRTLNIKLSNNSGDSKLNFDWHFEIDGEEYKGIIRNDISFCQMKIKFPDDYDYVGKILTIYCTITNETITIESNKLQLEITD
;
A
#
# COMPACT_ATOMS: atom_id res chain seq x y z
N MET A 1 39.98 -38.98 -10.42
CA MET A 1 39.74 -37.67 -9.77
C MET A 1 38.30 -37.32 -10.06
N SER A 2 37.45 -37.15 -9.04
CA SER A 2 36.02 -36.89 -9.29
C SER A 2 35.87 -35.51 -9.97
N ILE A 3 34.87 -35.36 -10.83
CA ILE A 3 34.48 -34.04 -11.40
C ILE A 3 34.29 -33.01 -10.25
N TYR A 4 33.80 -33.48 -9.12
CA TYR A 4 33.63 -32.71 -7.90
C TYR A 4 34.96 -32.20 -7.32
N ASP A 5 35.99 -33.06 -7.23
CA ASP A 5 37.32 -32.69 -6.70
C ASP A 5 38.03 -31.68 -7.63
N PHE A 6 37.85 -31.83 -8.93
CA PHE A 6 38.40 -30.92 -9.93
C PHE A 6 37.74 -29.53 -9.82
N TYR A 7 36.42 -29.50 -9.65
CA TYR A 7 35.66 -28.25 -9.51
C TYR A 7 35.99 -27.51 -8.20
N GLN A 8 36.14 -28.23 -7.08
CA GLN A 8 36.57 -27.63 -5.80
C GLN A 8 37.94 -26.96 -5.88
N ARG A 9 38.89 -27.56 -6.61
CA ARG A 9 40.22 -26.97 -6.83
C ARG A 9 40.16 -25.73 -7.72
N LYS A 10 39.38 -25.77 -8.80
CA LYS A 10 39.19 -24.62 -9.71
C LYS A 10 38.55 -23.43 -9.00
N MET A 11 37.57 -23.70 -8.14
CA MET A 11 36.84 -22.69 -7.35
C MET A 11 37.62 -22.21 -6.10
N LYS A 12 38.85 -22.71 -5.84
CA LYS A 12 39.66 -22.38 -4.66
C LYS A 12 38.88 -22.52 -3.33
N VAL A 13 38.10 -23.59 -3.17
CA VAL A 13 37.25 -23.79 -1.96
C VAL A 13 38.09 -24.23 -0.75
N ASN A 14 39.20 -24.93 -0.98
CA ASN A 14 40.17 -25.27 0.07
C ASN A 14 41.52 -24.65 -0.25
N GLY A 15 41.69 -23.37 0.12
CA GLY A 15 42.99 -22.74 0.26
C GLY A 15 43.43 -22.86 1.71
N ASN A 16 44.66 -23.33 1.94
CA ASN A 16 45.28 -23.52 3.25
C ASN A 16 44.91 -22.45 4.28
N SER A 17 44.68 -22.90 5.52
CA SER A 17 44.43 -22.13 6.75
C SER A 17 45.26 -20.83 6.82
N THR A 18 44.69 -19.73 6.34
CA THR A 18 45.25 -18.37 6.45
C THR A 18 44.46 -17.51 7.46
N GLY A 19 43.63 -18.12 8.31
CA GLY A 19 42.80 -17.38 9.29
C GLY A 19 41.69 -16.53 8.66
N LYS A 20 41.44 -16.66 7.35
CA LYS A 20 40.32 -16.03 6.64
C LYS A 20 39.21 -17.05 6.42
N ASN A 21 37.98 -16.68 6.75
CA ASN A 21 36.79 -17.49 6.43
C ASN A 21 36.61 -17.52 4.91
N TYR A 22 36.82 -18.68 4.29
CA TYR A 22 36.53 -18.91 2.88
C TYR A 22 35.12 -19.45 2.72
N SER A 23 34.39 -18.93 1.73
CA SER A 23 33.04 -19.41 1.43
C SER A 23 33.04 -20.86 0.94
N THR A 24 32.06 -21.62 1.41
CA THR A 24 31.88 -23.02 1.03
C THR A 24 31.55 -23.16 -0.46
N LEU A 25 31.73 -24.36 -1.02
CA LEU A 25 31.33 -24.61 -2.42
C LEU A 25 29.84 -24.31 -2.64
N GLY A 26 28.98 -24.64 -1.68
CA GLY A 26 27.54 -24.38 -1.76
C GLY A 26 27.22 -22.88 -1.80
N GLU A 27 27.89 -22.08 -0.97
CA GLU A 27 27.73 -20.61 -0.97
C GLU A 27 28.17 -19.99 -2.30
N LYS A 28 29.27 -20.48 -2.89
CA LYS A 28 29.72 -20.03 -4.21
C LYS A 28 28.73 -20.40 -5.31
N LEU A 29 28.24 -21.65 -5.32
CA LEU A 29 27.23 -22.09 -6.30
C LEU A 29 25.93 -21.28 -6.18
N LYS A 30 25.52 -20.94 -4.96
CA LYS A 30 24.38 -20.06 -4.72
C LYS A 30 24.64 -18.65 -5.27
N SER A 31 25.77 -18.05 -4.93
CA SER A 31 26.16 -16.72 -5.42
C SER A 31 26.25 -16.65 -6.94
N ASP A 32 26.84 -17.66 -7.58
CA ASP A 32 26.92 -17.76 -9.04
C ASP A 32 25.52 -17.87 -9.65
N SER A 33 24.63 -18.63 -9.02
CA SER A 33 23.25 -18.78 -9.46
C SER A 33 22.42 -17.50 -9.29
N ASP A 34 22.60 -16.77 -8.18
CA ASP A 34 21.93 -15.49 -7.94
C ASP A 34 22.40 -14.45 -8.97
N THR A 35 23.71 -14.42 -9.25
CA THR A 35 24.29 -13.55 -10.29
C THR A 35 23.74 -13.87 -11.67
N LEU A 36 23.66 -15.16 -12.03
CA LEU A 36 23.11 -15.59 -13.32
C LEU A 36 21.62 -15.25 -13.44
N MET A 37 20.85 -15.40 -12.36
CA MET A 37 19.43 -15.07 -12.33
C MET A 37 19.21 -13.56 -12.53
N GLU A 38 20.03 -12.70 -11.93
CA GLU A 38 19.98 -11.26 -12.15
C GLU A 38 20.32 -10.88 -13.60
N LEU A 39 21.39 -11.46 -14.15
CA LEU A 39 21.83 -11.17 -15.52
C LEU A 39 20.81 -11.60 -16.59
N THR A 40 20.03 -12.64 -16.30
CA THR A 40 19.04 -13.19 -17.23
C THR A 40 17.62 -12.70 -16.96
N TRP A 41 17.42 -11.88 -15.93
CA TRP A 41 16.09 -11.49 -15.46
C TRP A 41 15.25 -10.81 -16.54
N ASP A 42 15.79 -9.78 -17.17
CA ASP A 42 15.07 -8.93 -18.13
C ASP A 42 14.81 -9.64 -19.47
N ASN A 43 15.45 -10.79 -19.69
CA ASN A 43 15.27 -11.62 -20.88
C ASN A 43 14.26 -12.77 -20.65
N ASP A 44 13.73 -12.92 -19.43
CA ASP A 44 12.75 -13.96 -19.10
C ASP A 44 11.32 -13.47 -19.35
N LEU A 45 10.54 -14.24 -20.11
CA LEU A 45 9.14 -13.92 -20.39
C LEU A 45 8.28 -13.86 -19.10
N ALA A 46 8.67 -14.61 -18.07
CA ALA A 46 7.97 -14.62 -16.79
C ALA A 46 8.28 -13.38 -15.94
N ALA A 47 9.33 -12.61 -16.27
CA ALA A 47 9.68 -11.40 -15.54
C ALA A 47 8.68 -10.28 -15.85
N LYS A 48 8.09 -9.74 -14.79
CA LYS A 48 7.09 -8.67 -14.84
C LYS A 48 7.49 -7.58 -13.84
N THR A 49 7.19 -6.34 -14.19
CA THR A 49 7.21 -5.22 -13.25
C THR A 49 5.87 -5.21 -12.50
N CYS A 50 5.94 -5.42 -11.20
CA CYS A 50 4.80 -5.49 -10.30
C CYS A 50 4.82 -4.31 -9.32
N TYR A 51 3.75 -4.18 -8.54
CA TYR A 51 3.64 -3.17 -7.48
C TYR A 51 3.17 -3.81 -6.19
N ILE A 52 3.91 -3.64 -5.10
CA ILE A 52 3.64 -4.24 -3.79
C ILE A 52 3.27 -3.17 -2.75
N TYR A 53 2.25 -3.45 -1.96
CA TYR A 53 1.65 -2.47 -1.04
C TYR A 53 0.78 -3.15 0.02
N ASP A 54 0.50 -2.46 1.13
CA ASP A 54 -0.54 -2.86 2.08
C ASP A 54 -1.88 -2.20 1.75
N HIS A 55 -2.93 -2.46 2.53
CA HIS A 55 -4.23 -1.83 2.29
C HIS A 55 -4.20 -0.29 2.33
N PHE A 56 -3.33 0.33 3.15
CA PHE A 56 -3.32 1.78 3.33
C PHE A 56 -2.52 2.52 2.24
N HIS A 57 -1.63 1.82 1.55
CA HIS A 57 -0.87 2.31 0.41
C HIS A 57 -1.49 1.92 -0.94
N ASP A 58 -2.73 1.41 -0.94
CA ASP A 58 -3.49 1.21 -2.18
C ASP A 58 -3.93 2.55 -2.78
N ASP A 59 -4.18 2.56 -4.08
CA ASP A 59 -4.60 3.76 -4.80
C ASP A 59 -6.12 3.88 -4.70
N PHE A 60 -6.58 4.61 -3.68
CA PHE A 60 -7.99 4.91 -3.50
C PHE A 60 -8.42 6.13 -4.32
N PHE A 61 -9.61 6.05 -4.89
CA PHE A 61 -10.27 7.15 -5.58
C PHE A 61 -11.70 7.30 -5.05
N THR A 62 -12.26 8.49 -5.19
CA THR A 62 -13.66 8.77 -4.88
C THR A 62 -14.47 8.63 -6.16
N ASP A 63 -15.51 7.80 -6.14
CA ASP A 63 -16.42 7.64 -7.27
C ASP A 63 -17.40 8.82 -7.41
N GLU A 64 -18.25 8.78 -8.43
CA GLU A 64 -19.27 9.80 -8.71
C GLU A 64 -20.30 10.00 -7.58
N HIS A 65 -20.40 9.04 -6.66
CA HIS A 65 -21.30 9.05 -5.52
C HIS A 65 -20.61 9.48 -4.21
N GLY A 66 -19.34 9.90 -4.27
CA GLY A 66 -18.59 10.33 -3.09
C GLY A 66 -18.02 9.19 -2.26
N ILE A 67 -17.96 7.97 -2.82
CA ILE A 67 -17.54 6.77 -2.10
C ILE A 67 -16.10 6.42 -2.45
N THR A 68 -15.28 6.22 -1.43
CA THR A 68 -13.88 5.81 -1.58
C THR A 68 -13.79 4.34 -2.00
N ARG A 69 -13.15 4.03 -3.12
CA ARG A 69 -12.90 2.68 -3.64
C ARG A 69 -11.46 2.52 -4.11
N SER A 70 -11.04 1.27 -4.30
CA SER A 70 -9.84 0.95 -5.09
C SER A 70 -10.19 -0.06 -6.18
N LEU A 71 -9.33 -0.18 -7.19
CA LEU A 71 -9.53 -1.11 -8.30
C LEU A 71 -8.90 -2.48 -8.01
N ALA A 72 -9.54 -3.55 -8.49
CA ALA A 72 -8.98 -4.91 -8.50
C ALA A 72 -8.30 -5.28 -9.83
N GLU A 73 -8.66 -4.61 -10.92
CA GLU A 73 -8.17 -4.82 -12.27
C GLU A 73 -8.02 -3.48 -12.99
N GLY A 74 -7.10 -3.39 -13.96
CA GLY A 74 -6.98 -2.20 -14.83
C GLY A 74 -6.34 -1.00 -14.14
N MET A 75 -5.52 -1.24 -13.12
CA MET A 75 -4.81 -0.19 -12.38
C MET A 75 -3.72 0.47 -13.24
N THR A 76 -3.51 1.77 -13.00
CA THR A 76 -2.49 2.61 -13.65
C THR A 76 -1.57 3.24 -12.62
N TYR A 77 -0.29 3.43 -12.93
CA TYR A 77 0.74 3.76 -11.94
C TYR A 77 1.47 5.09 -12.20
N GLU A 78 0.84 6.06 -12.86
CA GLU A 78 1.45 7.38 -13.11
C GLU A 78 1.67 8.17 -11.80
N ASN A 79 0.70 8.11 -10.87
CA ASN A 79 0.75 8.78 -9.56
C ASN A 79 0.33 7.79 -8.46
N THR A 80 1.11 6.73 -8.28
CA THR A 80 0.80 5.65 -7.33
C THR A 80 1.55 5.81 -6.00
N ASN A 81 0.90 5.41 -4.90
CA ASN A 81 1.56 5.26 -3.60
C ASN A 81 2.25 3.90 -3.43
N LYS A 82 2.09 3.00 -4.42
CA LYS A 82 2.55 1.61 -4.35
C LYS A 82 4.03 1.51 -4.69
N THR A 83 4.72 0.56 -4.06
CA THR A 83 6.14 0.36 -4.31
C THR A 83 6.35 -0.54 -5.51
N LYS A 84 7.08 -0.05 -6.52
CA LYS A 84 7.50 -0.85 -7.68
C LYS A 84 8.42 -2.00 -7.24
N ILE A 85 8.16 -3.21 -7.74
CA ILE A 85 8.98 -4.40 -7.46
C ILE A 85 9.03 -5.30 -8.69
N ASP A 86 10.22 -5.82 -9.01
CA ASP A 86 10.37 -6.79 -10.10
C ASP A 86 10.16 -8.22 -9.60
N ALA A 87 9.32 -8.97 -10.30
CA ALA A 87 9.00 -10.34 -9.93
C ALA A 87 8.81 -11.24 -11.16
N LYS A 88 9.11 -12.53 -11.01
CA LYS A 88 8.68 -13.56 -11.96
C LYS A 88 7.35 -14.14 -11.53
N PHE A 89 6.36 -14.11 -12.44
CA PHE A 89 5.07 -14.74 -12.24
C PHE A 89 5.10 -16.18 -12.77
N ILE A 90 4.76 -17.14 -11.91
CA ILE A 90 4.89 -18.57 -12.19
C ILE A 90 3.53 -19.24 -11.97
N ILE A 91 3.04 -19.90 -13.01
CA ILE A 91 1.79 -20.67 -12.97
C ILE A 91 2.15 -22.13 -12.66
N LYS A 92 1.65 -22.70 -11.56
CA LYS A 92 1.95 -24.09 -11.18
C LYS A 92 1.20 -25.11 -12.03
N SER A 93 -0.07 -24.85 -12.28
CA SER A 93 -0.98 -25.72 -13.02
C SER A 93 -2.01 -24.89 -13.76
N TYR A 94 -2.54 -25.42 -14.86
CA TYR A 94 -3.65 -24.77 -15.56
C TYR A 94 -4.98 -25.24 -14.99
N GLN A 95 -5.93 -24.31 -14.89
CA GLN A 95 -7.23 -24.58 -14.29
C GLN A 95 -8.01 -25.59 -15.15
N SER A 96 -8.63 -26.55 -14.48
CA SER A 96 -9.70 -27.38 -15.03
C SER A 96 -10.92 -27.22 -14.13
N MET A 97 -12.12 -27.26 -14.70
CA MET A 97 -13.37 -27.07 -13.96
C MET A 97 -13.55 -28.07 -12.80
N ASP A 98 -12.96 -29.27 -12.93
CA ASP A 98 -13.03 -30.34 -11.94
C ASP A 98 -11.91 -30.32 -10.88
N LYS A 99 -10.97 -29.36 -10.95
CA LYS A 99 -9.80 -29.31 -10.06
C LYS A 99 -9.86 -28.09 -9.15
N ASP A 100 -9.21 -28.23 -7.99
CA ASP A 100 -8.99 -27.13 -7.06
C ASP A 100 -8.38 -25.91 -7.78
N GLN A 101 -8.73 -24.70 -7.34
CA GLN A 101 -8.19 -23.48 -7.95
C GLN A 101 -6.66 -23.51 -8.02
N VAL A 102 -6.15 -22.97 -9.11
CA VAL A 102 -4.73 -22.92 -9.45
C VAL A 102 -3.93 -22.16 -8.40
N GLU A 103 -2.78 -22.72 -8.05
CA GLU A 103 -1.77 -22.06 -7.24
C GLU A 103 -0.84 -21.25 -8.14
N TYR A 104 -0.68 -19.97 -7.80
CA TYR A 104 0.21 -19.04 -8.48
C TYR A 104 1.37 -18.71 -7.57
N TYR A 105 2.54 -18.54 -8.16
CA TYR A 105 3.74 -18.16 -7.43
C TYR A 105 4.35 -16.89 -7.97
N LEU A 106 4.98 -16.18 -7.06
CA LEU A 106 5.76 -15.00 -7.34
C LEU A 106 7.17 -15.20 -6.80
N MET A 107 8.17 -14.89 -7.61
CA MET A 107 9.58 -14.96 -7.22
C MET A 107 10.18 -13.57 -7.40
N PHE A 108 10.73 -12.98 -6.34
CA PHE A 108 11.44 -11.70 -6.45
C PHE A 108 12.87 -11.88 -6.95
N ARG A 109 13.47 -10.78 -7.38
CA ARG A 109 14.91 -10.71 -7.67
C ARG A 109 15.72 -11.21 -6.48
N PRO A 110 16.82 -11.97 -6.68
CA PRO A 110 17.74 -12.33 -5.60
C PRO A 110 18.26 -11.13 -4.80
N SER A 111 18.44 -9.98 -5.47
CA SER A 111 18.87 -8.72 -4.84
C SER A 111 17.78 -8.01 -4.02
N GLN A 112 16.51 -8.42 -4.11
CA GLN A 112 15.41 -7.77 -3.40
C GLN A 112 15.59 -7.86 -1.88
N PRO A 113 15.62 -6.72 -1.17
CA PRO A 113 15.68 -6.72 0.29
C PRO A 113 14.43 -7.38 0.90
N VAL A 114 14.66 -8.18 1.95
CA VAL A 114 13.62 -8.81 2.80
C VAL A 114 13.53 -8.19 4.20
N ARG A 115 14.37 -7.18 4.43
CA ARG A 115 14.53 -6.39 5.65
C ARG A 115 14.71 -4.95 5.20
N PHE A 116 14.03 -4.03 5.88
CA PHE A 116 13.99 -2.63 5.50
C PHE A 116 14.47 -1.75 6.64
N ASN A 117 15.22 -0.72 6.31
CA ASN A 117 15.67 0.30 7.25
C ASN A 117 14.82 1.57 7.12
N GLU A 118 14.93 2.46 8.09
CA GLU A 118 14.26 3.75 8.05
C GLU A 118 14.73 4.55 6.82
N GLY A 119 13.78 4.93 5.97
CA GLY A 119 14.03 5.57 4.67
C GLY A 119 13.75 4.67 3.46
N ASP A 120 13.67 3.36 3.64
CA ASP A 120 13.27 2.45 2.55
C ASP A 120 11.76 2.56 2.27
N ALA A 121 11.36 2.42 1.00
CA ALA A 121 9.96 2.53 0.58
C ALA A 121 9.02 1.53 1.30
N LEU A 122 9.53 0.36 1.68
CA LEU A 122 8.78 -0.70 2.36
C LEU A 122 9.03 -0.75 3.87
N TYR A 123 9.61 0.30 4.45
CA TYR A 123 9.91 0.34 5.89
C TYR A 123 8.66 0.19 6.77
N TYR A 124 7.49 0.63 6.29
CA TYR A 124 6.22 0.44 6.99
C TYR A 124 5.94 -1.03 7.31
N TYR A 125 6.41 -1.97 6.48
CA TYR A 125 6.24 -3.41 6.72
C TYR A 125 6.95 -3.86 8.01
N GLU A 126 8.11 -3.29 8.33
CA GLU A 126 8.84 -3.64 9.55
C GLU A 126 8.06 -3.23 10.81
N ILE A 127 7.32 -2.12 10.75
CA ILE A 127 6.55 -1.59 11.88
C ILE A 127 5.18 -2.26 11.95
N ASP A 128 4.40 -2.16 10.88
CA ASP A 128 2.97 -2.48 10.88
C ASP A 128 2.68 -3.98 10.76
N PHE A 129 3.59 -4.73 10.13
CA PHE A 129 3.41 -6.17 9.94
C PHE A 129 4.34 -6.98 10.84
N ARG A 130 5.65 -6.72 10.76
CA ARG A 130 6.64 -7.56 11.40
C ARG A 130 6.74 -7.36 12.90
N LYS A 131 6.87 -6.11 13.37
CA LYS A 131 6.88 -5.82 14.82
C LYS A 131 5.52 -6.02 15.47
N ARG A 132 4.43 -5.66 14.79
CA ARG A 132 3.06 -5.75 15.34
C ARG A 132 2.46 -7.16 15.30
N TYR A 133 2.57 -7.86 14.17
CA TYR A 133 1.91 -9.15 13.95
C TYR A 133 2.87 -10.33 13.84
N GLY A 134 4.19 -10.12 13.86
CA GLY A 134 5.17 -11.20 13.70
C GLY A 134 5.24 -11.75 12.27
N ALA A 135 4.72 -11.02 11.28
CA ALA A 135 4.69 -11.46 9.89
C ALA A 135 6.10 -11.46 9.24
N THR A 136 6.28 -12.29 8.22
CA THR A 136 7.53 -12.37 7.46
C THR A 136 7.31 -11.82 6.06
N PHE A 137 8.15 -10.87 5.65
CA PHE A 137 8.03 -10.25 4.32
C PHE A 137 8.06 -11.34 3.23
N PRO A 138 7.17 -11.29 2.23
CA PRO A 138 6.15 -10.27 1.90
C PRO A 138 4.70 -10.65 2.32
N ILE A 139 4.52 -11.58 3.25
CA ILE A 139 3.20 -12.17 3.57
C ILE A 139 2.22 -11.11 4.08
N GLY A 140 1.01 -11.12 3.52
CA GLY A 140 -0.05 -10.17 3.91
C GLY A 140 -0.06 -8.87 3.10
N LEU A 141 0.90 -8.67 2.19
CA LEU A 141 0.85 -7.57 1.24
C LEU A 141 0.04 -7.94 0.00
N PHE A 142 -0.55 -6.91 -0.62
CA PHE A 142 -1.06 -7.01 -1.97
C PHE A 142 0.07 -6.83 -2.98
N VAL A 143 -0.10 -7.44 -4.14
CA VAL A 143 0.78 -7.26 -5.29
C VAL A 143 -0.04 -7.19 -6.56
N ASP A 144 0.19 -6.14 -7.35
CA ASP A 144 -0.41 -6.02 -8.65
C ASP A 144 0.53 -6.62 -9.70
N VAL A 145 0.01 -7.56 -10.49
CA VAL A 145 0.78 -8.29 -11.50
C VAL A 145 0.12 -8.06 -12.87
N PRO A 146 0.88 -7.66 -13.90
CA PRO A 146 0.35 -7.48 -15.24
C PRO A 146 0.16 -8.83 -15.95
N ASP A 147 -0.96 -8.96 -16.65
CA ASP A 147 -1.19 -10.05 -17.59
C ASP A 147 -0.42 -9.84 -18.91
N ASP A 148 -0.59 -10.75 -19.86
CA ASP A 148 0.08 -10.67 -21.16
C ASP A 148 -0.45 -9.53 -22.06
N ARG A 149 -1.56 -8.89 -21.68
CA ARG A 149 -2.10 -7.69 -22.33
C ARG A 149 -1.62 -6.41 -21.65
N GLY A 150 -0.85 -6.52 -20.57
CA GLY A 150 -0.40 -5.38 -19.77
C GLY A 150 -1.45 -4.85 -18.79
N ILE A 151 -2.56 -5.57 -18.58
CA ILE A 151 -3.59 -5.22 -17.60
C ILE A 151 -3.16 -5.75 -16.25
N TYR A 152 -3.09 -4.88 -15.25
CA TYR A 152 -2.71 -5.26 -13.89
C TYR A 152 -3.90 -5.82 -13.12
N HIS A 153 -3.68 -6.95 -12.45
CA HIS A 153 -4.64 -7.64 -11.58
C HIS A 153 -4.11 -7.66 -10.14
N LYS A 154 -5.00 -7.50 -9.16
CA LYS A 154 -4.66 -7.47 -7.73
C LYS A 154 -4.55 -8.90 -7.17
N TRP A 155 -3.45 -9.17 -6.48
CA TRP A 155 -3.19 -10.44 -5.80
C TRP A 155 -2.83 -10.21 -4.35
N ILE A 156 -3.02 -11.21 -3.49
CA ILE A 156 -2.56 -11.21 -2.10
C ILE A 156 -1.50 -12.28 -1.89
N ILE A 157 -0.39 -11.92 -1.23
CA ILE A 157 0.70 -12.84 -0.96
C ILE A 157 0.42 -13.64 0.31
N CYS A 158 0.27 -14.95 0.12
CA CYS A 158 -0.35 -15.86 1.07
C CYS A 158 0.64 -16.64 1.94
N ARG A 159 1.76 -17.05 1.36
CA ARG A 159 2.72 -17.94 2.02
C ARG A 159 4.07 -17.87 1.34
N ASP A 160 5.12 -18.13 2.08
CA ASP A 160 6.42 -18.47 1.54
C ASP A 160 6.52 -19.97 1.27
N GLU A 161 7.12 -20.32 0.16
CA GLU A 161 7.61 -21.66 -0.15
C GLU A 161 9.14 -21.61 -0.04
N PRO A 162 9.71 -22.04 1.11
CA PRO A 162 11.14 -22.00 1.30
C PRO A 162 11.79 -22.97 0.31
N ALA A 163 12.64 -22.42 -0.55
CA ALA A 163 13.43 -23.17 -1.51
C ALA A 163 14.91 -22.91 -1.26
N ASN A 164 15.76 -23.92 -1.50
CA ASN A 164 17.19 -23.84 -1.24
C ASN A 164 17.92 -22.76 -2.07
N GLN A 165 17.34 -22.37 -3.21
CA GLN A 165 17.96 -21.47 -4.17
C GLN A 165 17.16 -20.16 -4.28
N PHE A 166 15.96 -20.20 -4.86
CA PHE A 166 15.12 -19.03 -5.06
C PHE A 166 13.79 -19.17 -4.31
N PRO A 167 13.57 -18.39 -3.23
CA PRO A 167 12.30 -18.39 -2.51
C PRO A 167 11.14 -18.02 -3.44
N LYS A 168 10.04 -18.76 -3.32
CA LYS A 168 8.80 -18.48 -4.04
C LYS A 168 7.73 -18.12 -3.04
N TYR A 169 6.78 -17.31 -3.46
CA TYR A 169 5.66 -16.88 -2.64
C TYR A 169 4.35 -17.27 -3.31
N LEU A 170 3.50 -17.99 -2.58
CA LEU A 170 2.15 -18.33 -3.05
C LEU A 170 1.30 -17.06 -3.07
N ILE A 171 0.66 -16.77 -4.19
CA ILE A 171 -0.25 -15.64 -4.35
C ILE A 171 -1.64 -16.13 -4.75
N LEU A 172 -2.68 -15.41 -4.32
CA LEU A 172 -4.07 -15.69 -4.67
C LEU A 172 -4.72 -14.46 -5.31
N PRO A 173 -5.59 -14.65 -6.32
CA PRO A 173 -6.25 -13.54 -6.99
C PRO A 173 -7.30 -12.92 -6.05
N VAL A 174 -7.36 -11.59 -6.05
CA VAL A 174 -8.23 -10.80 -5.18
C VAL A 174 -9.36 -10.22 -6.03
N ASN A 175 -10.43 -11.01 -6.20
CA ASN A 175 -11.49 -10.73 -7.17
C ASN A 175 -12.82 -10.31 -6.53
N TYR A 176 -12.89 -10.26 -5.20
CA TYR A 176 -14.13 -10.01 -4.47
C TYR A 176 -13.98 -8.84 -3.51
N GLU A 177 -14.97 -7.95 -3.48
CA GLU A 177 -15.04 -6.87 -2.51
C GLU A 177 -15.87 -7.33 -1.30
N LEU A 178 -15.24 -7.33 -0.12
CA LEU A 178 -15.89 -7.59 1.15
C LEU A 178 -16.42 -6.29 1.72
N THR A 179 -17.69 -6.26 2.09
CA THR A 179 -18.33 -5.11 2.72
C THR A 179 -18.95 -5.49 4.06
N TRP A 180 -18.78 -4.64 5.07
CA TRP A 180 -19.29 -4.86 6.41
C TRP A 180 -19.41 -3.55 7.19
N ILE A 181 -20.10 -3.63 8.33
CA ILE A 181 -20.19 -2.52 9.27
C ILE A 181 -19.31 -2.83 10.46
N GLU A 182 -18.30 -2.00 10.69
CA GLU A 182 -17.49 -2.04 11.89
C GLU A 182 -18.29 -1.38 13.02
N LYS A 183 -18.54 -2.12 14.10
CA LYS A 183 -19.15 -1.62 15.34
C LYS A 183 -18.03 -1.35 16.35
N ASN A 184 -17.84 -0.09 16.74
CA ASN A 184 -16.86 0.31 17.74
C ASN A 184 -17.53 1.22 18.78
N ASN A 185 -18.03 0.61 19.85
CA ASN A 185 -18.84 1.24 20.91
C ASN A 185 -19.95 2.13 20.34
N ASP A 186 -19.69 3.44 20.22
CA ASP A 186 -20.67 4.44 19.76
C ASP A 186 -20.56 4.79 18.27
N LYS A 187 -19.57 4.24 17.56
CA LYS A 187 -19.33 4.51 16.13
C LYS A 187 -19.63 3.27 15.29
N ARG A 188 -20.38 3.48 14.22
CA ARG A 188 -20.64 2.49 13.17
C ARG A 188 -20.00 2.99 11.89
N ILE A 189 -19.06 2.23 11.34
CA ILE A 189 -18.27 2.68 10.18
C ILE A 189 -18.50 1.70 9.04
N LYS A 190 -18.84 2.22 7.86
CA LYS A 190 -18.91 1.45 6.61
C LYS A 190 -17.49 1.04 6.21
N ARG A 191 -17.24 -0.26 6.05
CA ARG A 191 -15.95 -0.79 5.60
C ARG A 191 -16.10 -1.58 4.32
N ARG A 192 -15.08 -1.46 3.49
CA ARG A 192 -14.94 -2.23 2.26
C ARG A 192 -13.48 -2.59 2.05
N MET A 193 -13.22 -3.79 1.55
CA MET A 193 -11.87 -4.26 1.30
C MET A 193 -11.86 -5.37 0.25
N TRP A 194 -10.92 -5.30 -0.68
CA TRP A 194 -10.67 -6.38 -1.61
C TRP A 194 -10.14 -7.63 -0.89
N CYS A 195 -10.70 -8.78 -1.22
CA CYS A 195 -10.42 -10.06 -0.57
C CYS A 195 -10.38 -11.22 -1.57
N CYS A 196 -9.77 -12.32 -1.15
CA CYS A 196 -9.82 -13.58 -1.87
C CYS A 196 -10.90 -14.48 -1.26
N LEU A 197 -11.89 -14.88 -2.07
CA LEU A 197 -12.93 -15.83 -1.70
C LEU A 197 -12.56 -17.22 -2.23
N ARG A 198 -12.50 -18.21 -1.34
CA ARG A 198 -12.19 -19.61 -1.65
C ARG A 198 -13.34 -20.48 -1.19
N GLN A 199 -13.82 -21.37 -2.06
CA GLN A 199 -14.75 -22.41 -1.63
C GLN A 199 -14.01 -23.40 -0.73
N GLN A 200 -14.63 -23.75 0.39
CA GLN A 200 -14.16 -24.87 1.19
C GLN A 200 -14.84 -26.12 0.64
N ASN A 201 -14.08 -26.96 -0.06
CA ASN A 201 -14.56 -28.25 -0.54
C ASN A 201 -14.74 -29.20 0.67
N SER A 202 -15.82 -29.02 1.42
CA SER A 202 -16.31 -29.99 2.41
C SER A 202 -17.37 -30.87 1.74
N TYR A 203 -17.23 -32.20 1.88
CA TYR A 203 -18.30 -33.13 1.54
C TYR A 203 -19.44 -32.95 2.55
N THR A 204 -20.30 -31.97 2.31
CA THR A 204 -21.53 -31.74 3.07
C THR A 204 -22.73 -31.79 2.11
N ILE A 205 -23.85 -32.33 2.60
CA ILE A 205 -25.08 -32.60 1.82
C ILE A 205 -25.80 -31.31 1.34
N GLY A 206 -25.18 -30.15 1.49
CA GLY A 206 -25.70 -28.85 1.03
C GLY A 206 -26.84 -28.28 1.88
N THR A 207 -27.37 -29.05 2.83
CA THR A 207 -28.36 -28.60 3.81
C THR A 207 -28.21 -29.34 5.13
N TYR A 208 -28.16 -28.61 6.25
CA TYR A 208 -28.34 -29.20 7.58
C TYR A 208 -29.80 -29.01 8.01
N THR A 209 -30.48 -30.12 8.27
CA THR A 209 -31.84 -30.16 8.82
C THR A 209 -31.77 -30.59 10.29
N ASP A 210 -32.12 -29.67 11.20
CA ASP A 210 -32.63 -30.05 12.53
C ASP A 210 -34.16 -30.21 12.45
N ARG A 211 -34.78 -30.78 13.49
CA ARG A 211 -36.20 -31.15 13.57
C ARG A 211 -37.18 -29.99 13.28
N TYR A 212 -36.72 -28.73 13.27
CA TYR A 212 -37.53 -27.53 13.06
C TYR A 212 -36.98 -26.53 12.00
N PHE A 213 -35.74 -26.67 11.52
CA PHE A 213 -35.14 -25.71 10.56
C PHE A 213 -34.19 -26.37 9.56
N THR A 214 -34.19 -25.88 8.32
CA THR A 214 -33.26 -26.27 7.25
C THR A 214 -32.36 -25.08 6.93
N HIS A 215 -31.04 -25.26 7.01
CA HIS A 215 -30.07 -24.25 6.58
C HIS A 215 -29.25 -24.79 5.41
N THR A 216 -29.07 -23.98 4.36
CA THR A 216 -28.11 -24.29 3.30
C THR A 216 -26.69 -24.23 3.86
N ASP A 217 -25.96 -25.34 3.73
CA ASP A 217 -24.63 -25.50 4.30
C ASP A 217 -23.58 -25.25 3.22
N ASN A 218 -23.46 -23.97 2.81
CA ASN A 218 -22.35 -23.53 1.96
C ASN A 218 -21.33 -22.75 2.79
N GLN A 219 -20.10 -23.27 2.81
CA GLN A 219 -18.98 -22.75 3.58
C GLN A 219 -17.89 -22.24 2.64
N ASN A 220 -17.50 -20.99 2.85
CA ASN A 220 -16.38 -20.38 2.14
C ASN A 220 -15.32 -19.87 3.13
N LYS A 221 -14.11 -19.65 2.60
CA LYS A 221 -13.03 -18.98 3.30
C LYS A 221 -12.71 -17.66 2.61
N ILE A 222 -12.63 -16.59 3.39
CA ILE A 222 -12.10 -15.30 2.95
C ILE A 222 -10.68 -15.17 3.46
N TRP A 223 -9.77 -14.72 2.60
CA TRP A 223 -8.40 -14.37 2.95
C TRP A 223 -8.20 -12.86 2.80
N LEU A 224 -7.70 -12.24 3.86
CA LEU A 224 -7.50 -10.79 3.99
C LEU A 224 -6.11 -10.50 4.57
N PRO A 225 -5.53 -9.33 4.25
CA PRO A 225 -4.34 -8.85 4.94
C PRO A 225 -4.66 -8.52 6.40
N MET A 226 -3.71 -8.74 7.32
CA MET A 226 -3.83 -8.19 8.67
C MET A 226 -3.53 -6.69 8.67
N ASN A 227 -4.41 -5.91 9.28
CA ASN A 227 -4.24 -4.48 9.51
C ASN A 227 -5.16 -4.01 10.66
N SER A 228 -5.12 -2.71 10.98
CA SER A 228 -5.91 -2.11 12.07
C SER A 228 -7.44 -2.15 11.87
N ILE A 229 -7.91 -2.50 10.67
CA ILE A 229 -9.33 -2.68 10.35
C ILE A 229 -9.70 -4.16 10.50
N THR A 230 -8.94 -5.05 9.86
CA THR A 230 -9.24 -6.48 9.81
C THR A 230 -8.99 -7.19 11.15
N GLU A 231 -8.05 -6.70 11.97
CA GLU A 231 -7.82 -7.24 13.32
C GLU A 231 -9.06 -7.18 14.23
N LYS A 232 -10.07 -6.37 13.88
CA LYS A 232 -11.33 -6.20 14.61
C LYS A 232 -12.40 -7.22 14.23
N PHE A 233 -12.18 -8.07 13.22
CA PHE A 233 -13.12 -9.15 12.93
C PHE A 233 -13.24 -10.09 14.13
N TRP A 234 -14.47 -10.40 14.52
CA TRP A 234 -14.77 -11.23 15.67
C TRP A 234 -15.87 -12.26 15.36
N TYR A 235 -15.90 -13.31 16.18
CA TYR A 235 -16.96 -14.31 16.26
C TYR A 235 -17.16 -14.58 17.76
N THR A 236 -18.40 -14.51 18.28
CA THR A 236 -18.65 -14.62 19.73
C THR A 236 -19.56 -15.78 20.09
N SER A 237 -19.43 -16.20 21.35
CA SER A 237 -20.31 -17.08 22.10
C SER A 237 -21.24 -16.34 23.08
N GLU A 238 -21.18 -15.00 23.15
CA GLU A 238 -21.81 -14.23 24.25
C GLU A 238 -23.20 -13.67 23.89
N ASP A 239 -23.37 -13.07 22.70
CA ASP A 239 -24.68 -12.54 22.25
C ASP A 239 -25.42 -13.50 21.28
N SER A 240 -24.85 -14.69 21.04
CA SER A 240 -25.33 -15.67 20.04
C SER A 240 -25.50 -15.13 18.60
N LYS A 241 -25.05 -13.89 18.32
CA LYS A 241 -25.05 -13.29 16.98
C LYS A 241 -23.63 -13.10 16.50
N ASN A 242 -23.25 -13.93 15.54
CA ASN A 242 -22.00 -13.80 14.81
C ASN A 242 -22.03 -12.58 13.87
N MET A 243 -20.85 -12.03 13.58
CA MET A 243 -20.70 -10.94 12.63
C MET A 243 -21.19 -11.35 11.23
N ARG A 244 -22.02 -10.50 10.60
CA ARG A 244 -22.47 -10.69 9.22
C ARG A 244 -21.69 -9.78 8.28
N VAL A 245 -21.37 -10.30 7.11
CA VAL A 245 -20.61 -9.63 6.06
C VAL A 245 -21.23 -9.92 4.69
N VAL A 246 -20.98 -9.07 3.71
CA VAL A 246 -21.46 -9.26 2.34
C VAL A 246 -20.28 -9.46 1.40
N VAL A 247 -20.34 -10.57 0.64
CA VAL A 247 -19.45 -10.89 -0.48
C VAL A 247 -20.33 -11.51 -1.56
N SER A 248 -20.76 -10.69 -2.51
CA SER A 248 -21.75 -11.08 -3.52
C SER A 248 -21.67 -10.14 -4.73
N ALA A 249 -22.23 -10.58 -5.85
CA ALA A 249 -22.60 -9.67 -6.92
C ALA A 249 -23.69 -8.69 -6.45
N LEU A 250 -23.68 -7.48 -7.02
CA LEU A 250 -24.67 -6.44 -6.78
C LEU A 250 -26.03 -6.91 -7.33
N THR A 251 -26.95 -7.21 -6.43
CA THR A 251 -28.30 -7.70 -6.70
C THR A 251 -29.23 -7.15 -5.62
N GLU A 252 -30.55 -7.19 -5.85
CA GLU A 252 -31.54 -6.76 -4.84
C GLU A 252 -31.44 -7.55 -3.52
N HIS A 253 -31.02 -8.82 -3.61
CA HIS A 253 -30.87 -9.73 -2.49
C HIS A 253 -29.49 -10.39 -2.52
N PRO A 254 -28.42 -9.66 -2.15
CA PRO A 254 -27.07 -10.20 -2.21
C PRO A 254 -26.88 -11.33 -1.20
N THR A 255 -25.92 -12.21 -1.50
CA THR A 255 -25.57 -13.29 -0.60
C THR A 255 -24.89 -12.73 0.65
N VAL A 256 -25.54 -12.87 1.80
CA VAL A 256 -24.99 -12.50 3.10
C VAL A 256 -24.31 -13.72 3.72
N TRP A 257 -23.28 -13.44 4.50
CA TRP A 257 -22.47 -14.47 5.13
C TRP A 257 -22.27 -14.17 6.62
N THR A 258 -22.30 -15.22 7.43
CA THR A 258 -22.02 -15.16 8.86
C THR A 258 -20.59 -15.65 9.11
N VAL A 259 -19.78 -14.85 9.81
CA VAL A 259 -18.42 -15.22 10.24
C VAL A 259 -18.49 -16.19 11.40
N THR A 260 -17.96 -17.39 11.24
CA THR A 260 -18.02 -18.48 12.25
C THR A 260 -16.68 -18.79 12.87
N LYS A 261 -15.58 -18.44 12.19
CA LYS A 261 -14.23 -18.63 12.67
C LYS A 261 -13.32 -17.55 12.11
N VAL A 262 -12.43 -17.05 12.95
CA VAL A 262 -11.36 -16.12 12.58
C VAL A 262 -10.03 -16.78 12.91
N GLU A 263 -9.18 -16.98 11.90
CA GLU A 263 -7.84 -17.58 12.03
C GLU A 263 -6.76 -16.58 11.60
N ASN A 264 -5.77 -16.33 12.44
CA ASN A 264 -4.70 -15.34 12.20
C ASN A 264 -3.28 -15.89 12.49
N SER A 265 -3.13 -17.21 12.64
CA SER A 265 -1.89 -17.84 13.10
C SER A 265 -1.08 -18.56 12.02
N MET A 266 -1.63 -18.79 10.82
CA MET A 266 -1.00 -19.65 9.81
C MET A 266 -1.19 -19.13 8.37
N PRO A 267 -0.24 -18.37 7.81
CA PRO A 267 0.87 -17.68 8.47
C PRO A 267 0.45 -16.34 9.10
N PHE A 268 1.31 -15.77 9.95
CA PHE A 268 1.13 -14.41 10.47
C PHE A 268 1.19 -13.36 9.34
N GLY A 269 0.39 -12.31 9.46
CA GLY A 269 0.24 -11.25 8.43
C GLY A 269 -1.04 -11.40 7.59
N ILE A 270 -1.75 -12.52 7.70
CA ILE A 270 -3.01 -12.78 6.99
C ILE A 270 -4.07 -13.20 8.00
N GLN A 271 -5.29 -12.78 7.73
CA GLN A 271 -6.48 -13.24 8.43
C GLN A 271 -7.34 -14.09 7.50
N LYS A 272 -7.79 -15.22 8.01
CA LYS A 272 -8.68 -16.15 7.33
C LYS A 272 -10.01 -16.20 8.07
N LEU A 273 -11.08 -15.85 7.37
CA LEU A 273 -12.44 -15.93 7.90
C LEU A 273 -13.10 -17.17 7.33
N THR A 274 -13.69 -18.00 8.19
CA THR A 274 -14.61 -19.06 7.74
C THR A 274 -16.01 -18.50 7.83
N ILE A 275 -16.72 -18.54 6.71
CA ILE A 275 -18.05 -17.96 6.58
C ILE A 275 -19.07 -19.00 6.15
N TYR A 276 -20.29 -18.87 6.67
CA TYR A 276 -21.46 -19.67 6.28
C TYR A 276 -22.50 -18.78 5.65
N THR A 277 -23.21 -19.30 4.65
CA THR A 277 -24.33 -18.57 4.04
C THR A 277 -25.37 -18.21 5.10
N ALA A 278 -25.83 -16.96 5.03
CA ALA A 278 -26.84 -16.39 5.90
C ALA A 278 -28.01 -15.88 5.05
N PHE A 279 -29.20 -15.83 5.64
CA PHE A 279 -30.36 -15.24 4.97
C PHE A 279 -30.20 -13.73 4.88
N TRP A 280 -30.59 -13.17 3.74
CA TRP A 280 -30.81 -11.74 3.57
C TRP A 280 -32.00 -11.29 4.44
N ASN A 281 -31.88 -10.13 5.08
CA ASN A 281 -32.94 -9.55 5.89
C ASN A 281 -33.28 -8.14 5.40
N GLU A 282 -34.44 -8.00 4.77
CA GLU A 282 -34.93 -6.74 4.17
C GLU A 282 -35.11 -5.60 5.19
N HIS A 283 -35.23 -5.91 6.48
CA HIS A 283 -35.40 -4.90 7.52
C HIS A 283 -34.10 -4.39 8.11
N THR A 284 -33.03 -5.20 8.08
CA THR A 284 -31.74 -4.85 8.70
C THR A 284 -30.66 -4.58 7.69
N ASP A 285 -30.72 -5.21 6.51
CA ASP A 285 -29.68 -5.15 5.51
C ASP A 285 -29.98 -4.04 4.49
N TYR A 286 -28.93 -3.48 3.88
CA TYR A 286 -29.02 -2.35 2.96
C TYR A 286 -28.36 -2.69 1.64
N VAL A 287 -29.07 -2.40 0.54
CA VAL A 287 -28.57 -2.46 -0.84
C VAL A 287 -28.95 -1.16 -1.52
N ASN A 288 -28.00 -0.58 -2.26
CA ASN A 288 -28.25 0.49 -3.18
C ASN A 288 -27.63 0.12 -4.54
N LEU A 289 -28.47 -0.06 -5.55
CA LEU A 289 -28.05 -0.48 -6.89
C LEU A 289 -27.41 0.65 -7.68
N GLU A 290 -27.72 1.91 -7.37
CA GLU A 290 -27.09 3.07 -8.01
C GLU A 290 -25.68 3.26 -7.48
N THR A 291 -25.53 3.31 -6.15
CA THR A 291 -24.22 3.47 -5.52
C THR A 291 -23.42 2.17 -5.44
N GLY A 292 -24.02 1.01 -5.72
CA GLY A 292 -23.38 -0.30 -5.58
C GLY A 292 -23.00 -0.67 -4.14
N GLU A 293 -23.58 -0.01 -3.13
CA GLU A 293 -23.35 -0.32 -1.72
C GLU A 293 -24.21 -1.49 -1.27
N MET A 294 -23.60 -2.43 -0.55
CA MET A 294 -24.30 -3.55 0.08
C MET A 294 -23.74 -3.75 1.49
N TYR A 295 -24.60 -3.77 2.49
CA TYR A 295 -24.19 -3.90 3.88
C TYR A 295 -25.18 -4.76 4.66
N ALA A 296 -24.68 -5.79 5.34
CA ALA A 296 -25.46 -6.52 6.33
C ALA A 296 -25.57 -5.70 7.64
N ASP A 297 -26.69 -5.85 8.34
CA ASP A 297 -26.95 -5.22 9.64
C ASP A 297 -26.86 -3.68 9.63
N TYR A 298 -27.14 -3.03 8.50
CA TYR A 298 -27.15 -1.57 8.35
C TYR A 298 -28.15 -0.85 9.26
N PHE A 299 -29.37 -1.35 9.36
CA PHE A 299 -30.43 -0.78 10.18
C PHE A 299 -30.58 -1.46 11.56
N ASP A 300 -29.58 -2.24 12.00
CA ASP A 300 -29.57 -2.93 13.30
C ASP A 300 -29.42 -1.98 14.52
N SER A 301 -29.19 -0.69 14.29
CA SER A 301 -29.07 0.35 15.32
C SER A 301 -29.64 1.68 14.81
N GLU A 302 -30.14 2.50 15.73
CA GLU A 302 -30.63 3.86 15.46
C GLU A 302 -29.52 4.81 14.96
N ILE A 303 -28.26 4.52 15.31
CA ILE A 303 -27.11 5.29 14.85
C ILE A 303 -26.76 4.85 13.42
N ALA A 304 -26.91 5.73 12.44
CA ALA A 304 -26.56 5.41 11.06
C ALA A 304 -25.03 5.18 10.89
N PRO A 305 -24.61 4.19 10.09
CA PRO A 305 -23.19 4.01 9.75
C PRO A 305 -22.64 5.21 8.98
N THR A 306 -21.43 5.65 9.33
CA THR A 306 -20.71 6.72 8.62
C THR A 306 -19.66 6.15 7.68
N ASP A 307 -19.35 6.88 6.61
CA ASP A 307 -18.17 6.60 5.80
C ASP A 307 -16.88 6.72 6.64
N PRO A 308 -15.82 5.97 6.30
CA PRO A 308 -14.56 6.11 6.99
C PRO A 308 -14.00 7.51 6.78
N ASP A 309 -13.51 8.14 7.86
CA ASP A 309 -12.71 9.37 7.79
C ASP A 309 -11.44 9.08 7.00
N THR A 310 -11.53 9.14 5.68
CA THR A 310 -10.40 8.88 4.80
C THR A 310 -9.64 10.20 4.68
N LYS A 311 -8.93 10.59 5.74
CA LYS A 311 -7.67 11.29 5.48
C LYS A 311 -6.71 10.19 5.03
N PRO A 312 -6.24 10.19 3.77
CA PRO A 312 -5.15 9.30 3.38
C PRO A 312 -4.04 9.53 4.41
N THR A 313 -3.70 8.47 5.14
CA THR A 313 -2.53 8.51 6.00
C THR A 313 -1.36 8.59 5.05
N LEU A 314 -0.75 9.78 4.94
CA LEU A 314 0.57 9.93 4.31
C LEU A 314 1.56 9.08 5.12
N SER A 315 1.70 7.82 4.75
CA SER A 315 2.89 7.04 5.06
C SER A 315 4.03 7.57 4.17
N PRO A 316 5.30 7.45 4.60
CA PRO A 316 6.34 8.42 4.30
C PRO A 316 6.89 8.20 2.89
N VAL A 317 6.13 8.61 1.87
CA VAL A 317 6.75 9.20 0.71
C VAL A 317 7.35 10.51 1.21
N THR A 318 8.62 10.75 0.91
CA THR A 318 9.42 11.93 1.23
C THR A 318 8.74 13.24 0.83
N ASN A 319 7.69 13.62 1.54
CA ASN A 319 7.01 14.89 1.41
C ASN A 319 7.64 15.81 2.44
N ILE A 320 8.84 16.29 2.10
CA ILE A 320 9.37 17.49 2.75
C ILE A 320 8.41 18.61 2.31
N LEU A 321 7.44 18.94 3.16
CA LEU A 321 6.63 20.14 2.99
C LEU A 321 7.53 21.32 3.39
N ALA A 322 7.91 22.11 2.39
CA ALA A 322 8.64 23.35 2.61
C ALA A 322 7.65 24.49 2.80
N THR A 323 7.61 25.04 4.02
CA THR A 323 6.73 26.17 4.34
C THR A 323 7.52 27.46 4.47
N ILE A 324 7.29 28.42 3.58
CA ILE A 324 7.79 29.80 3.69
C ILE A 324 6.88 30.57 4.65
N THR A 325 7.48 31.21 5.65
CA THR A 325 6.80 32.08 6.59
C THR A 325 7.46 33.46 6.65
N SER A 326 6.63 34.48 6.80
CA SER A 326 7.02 35.86 7.09
C SER A 326 6.34 36.29 8.38
N SER A 327 6.96 37.19 9.15
CA SER A 327 6.38 37.73 10.37
C SER A 327 5.25 38.74 10.11
N VAL A 328 5.16 39.26 8.88
CA VAL A 328 4.18 40.27 8.46
C VAL A 328 3.71 39.96 7.04
N SER A 329 2.44 40.23 6.75
CA SER A 329 1.81 40.03 5.43
C SER A 329 2.04 41.19 4.45
N THR A 330 2.90 42.17 4.78
CA THR A 330 3.13 43.37 3.96
C THR A 330 4.61 43.68 3.75
N ILE A 331 4.94 44.26 2.60
CA ILE A 331 6.28 44.73 2.24
C ILE A 331 6.21 46.19 1.75
N LYS A 332 7.07 47.06 2.30
CA LYS A 332 7.09 48.49 1.95
C LYS A 332 8.01 48.77 0.76
N VAL A 333 7.57 49.59 -0.19
CA VAL A 333 8.39 50.11 -1.29
C VAL A 333 9.56 50.91 -0.69
N GLY A 334 10.79 50.58 -1.09
CA GLY A 334 12.00 51.21 -0.53
C GLY A 334 12.25 50.99 0.96
N GLY A 335 11.45 50.16 1.63
CA GLY A 335 11.51 49.91 3.06
C GLY A 335 12.74 49.13 3.52
N SER A 336 12.74 48.73 4.79
CA SER A 336 13.78 47.86 5.35
C SER A 336 13.62 46.42 4.86
N TYR A 337 14.71 45.65 4.92
CA TYR A 337 14.70 44.24 4.56
C TYR A 337 13.72 43.42 5.41
N ARG A 338 12.94 42.57 4.75
CA ARG A 338 12.06 41.57 5.36
C ARG A 338 12.74 40.21 5.35
N THR A 339 12.64 39.46 6.45
CA THR A 339 13.26 38.13 6.57
C THR A 339 12.20 37.06 6.31
N LEU A 340 12.47 36.17 5.37
CA LEU A 340 11.69 34.97 5.07
C LEU A 340 12.36 33.77 5.73
N ASN A 341 11.56 32.90 6.34
CA ASN A 341 12.04 31.66 6.94
C ASN A 341 11.40 30.47 6.23
N ILE A 342 12.22 29.53 5.78
CA ILE A 342 11.77 28.22 5.31
C ILE A 342 11.78 27.24 6.47
N LYS A 343 10.65 26.57 6.70
CA LYS A 343 10.55 25.41 7.59
C LYS A 343 10.38 24.16 6.74
N LEU A 344 11.33 23.24 6.84
CA LEU A 344 11.25 21.91 6.24
C LEU A 344 10.61 20.97 7.27
N SER A 345 9.58 20.23 6.87
CA SER A 345 8.85 19.33 7.78
C SER A 345 9.67 18.13 8.26
N ASN A 346 10.78 17.79 7.60
CA ASN A 346 11.73 16.75 8.04
C ASN A 346 13.14 17.34 8.19
N ASN A 347 13.62 17.38 9.43
CA ASN A 347 15.03 17.66 9.75
C ASN A 347 15.88 16.40 9.53
N SER A 348 16.11 16.03 8.28
CA SER A 348 17.28 15.20 7.94
C SER A 348 18.40 16.17 7.55
N GLY A 349 19.15 16.62 8.54
CA GLY A 349 20.42 17.29 8.28
C GLY A 349 21.33 16.38 7.43
N ASP A 350 22.09 16.99 6.52
CA ASP A 350 23.21 16.40 5.76
C ASP A 350 23.01 16.05 4.28
N SER A 351 21.94 16.52 3.61
CA SER A 351 21.90 16.53 2.13
C SER A 351 22.05 17.94 1.55
N LYS A 352 22.82 18.07 0.46
CA LYS A 352 23.14 19.33 -0.21
C LYS A 352 21.89 19.82 -0.97
N LEU A 353 21.01 20.56 -0.30
CA LEU A 353 19.81 21.13 -0.91
C LEU A 353 20.14 22.46 -1.61
N ASN A 354 19.67 22.62 -2.85
CA ASN A 354 19.68 23.91 -3.55
C ASN A 354 18.30 24.56 -3.44
N PHE A 355 18.27 25.87 -3.22
CA PHE A 355 17.05 26.67 -3.06
C PHE A 355 16.98 27.73 -4.16
N ASP A 356 16.01 27.60 -5.05
CA ASP A 356 15.72 28.55 -6.11
C ASP A 356 14.47 29.37 -5.75
N TRP A 357 14.63 30.69 -5.61
CA TRP A 357 13.56 31.59 -5.18
C TRP A 357 12.91 32.31 -6.35
N HIS A 358 11.59 32.22 -6.41
CA HIS A 358 10.73 32.83 -7.42
C HIS A 358 9.86 33.91 -6.81
N PHE A 359 9.66 34.98 -7.58
CA PHE A 359 8.90 36.15 -7.20
C PHE A 359 7.98 36.49 -8.37
N GLU A 360 6.70 36.63 -8.10
CA GLU A 360 5.68 36.92 -9.10
C GLU A 360 4.83 38.10 -8.66
N ILE A 361 4.50 38.98 -9.59
CA ILE A 361 3.50 40.04 -9.40
C ILE A 361 2.50 39.91 -10.53
N ASP A 362 1.20 39.85 -10.22
CA ASP A 362 0.12 39.65 -11.21
C ASP A 362 0.30 38.40 -12.10
N GLY A 363 1.04 37.38 -11.61
CA GLY A 363 1.32 36.14 -12.34
C GLY A 363 2.52 36.21 -13.31
N GLU A 364 3.23 37.33 -13.37
CA GLU A 364 4.47 37.48 -14.14
C GLU A 364 5.71 37.47 -13.24
N GLU A 365 6.79 36.83 -13.70
CA GLU A 365 8.05 36.72 -12.96
C GLU A 365 8.71 38.10 -12.77
N TYR A 366 8.89 38.51 -11.51
CA TYR A 366 9.47 39.80 -11.16
C TYR A 366 10.91 39.65 -10.64
N LYS A 367 11.89 40.13 -11.41
CA LYS A 367 13.33 39.98 -11.10
C LYS A 367 13.94 41.15 -10.32
N GLY A 368 13.15 42.20 -10.03
CA GLY A 368 13.62 43.44 -9.40
C GLY A 368 13.85 43.39 -7.88
N ILE A 369 13.56 42.26 -7.22
CA ILE A 369 13.72 42.13 -5.76
C ILE A 369 15.20 42.12 -5.36
N ILE A 370 15.54 42.97 -4.40
CA ILE A 370 16.89 43.01 -3.79
C ILE A 370 16.97 41.90 -2.74
N ARG A 371 17.91 40.96 -2.92
CA ARG A 371 18.07 39.76 -2.08
C ARG A 371 19.34 39.83 -1.24
N ASN A 372 19.30 39.27 -0.04
CA ASN A 372 20.45 39.09 0.83
C ASN A 372 20.34 37.78 1.60
N ASP A 373 21.18 36.80 1.27
CA ASP A 373 21.17 35.46 1.86
C ASP A 373 21.90 35.46 3.20
N ILE A 374 21.25 34.94 4.24
CA ILE A 374 21.77 35.00 5.63
C ILE A 374 22.16 33.61 6.12
N SER A 375 21.35 32.59 5.82
CA SER A 375 21.61 31.21 6.20
C SER A 375 20.84 30.24 5.31
N PHE A 376 21.14 28.94 5.43
CA PHE A 376 20.57 27.84 4.63
C PHE A 376 19.03 27.81 4.56
N CYS A 377 18.32 28.34 5.57
CA CYS A 377 16.85 28.39 5.59
C CYS A 377 16.27 29.82 5.72
N GLN A 378 17.09 30.86 5.52
CA GLN A 378 16.66 32.25 5.72
C GLN A 378 17.20 33.20 4.64
N MET A 379 16.30 33.98 4.06
CA MET A 379 16.61 35.01 3.07
C MET A 379 16.02 36.35 3.51
N LYS A 380 16.76 37.45 3.30
CA LYS A 380 16.23 38.81 3.39
C LYS A 380 15.89 39.36 2.01
N ILE A 381 14.70 39.95 1.89
CA ILE A 381 14.24 40.61 0.66
C ILE A 381 13.91 42.06 0.93
N LYS A 382 14.15 42.92 -0.04
CA LYS A 382 13.71 44.32 -0.06
C LYS A 382 13.06 44.62 -1.41
N PHE A 383 11.91 45.29 -1.37
CA PHE A 383 11.28 45.80 -2.57
C PHE A 383 12.00 47.08 -3.02
N PRO A 384 12.31 47.24 -4.32
CA PRO A 384 12.98 48.43 -4.84
C PRO A 384 12.10 49.69 -4.67
N ASP A 385 12.67 50.86 -4.94
CA ASP A 385 11.97 52.15 -4.89
C ASP A 385 11.07 52.34 -6.13
N ASP A 386 10.13 51.41 -6.32
CA ASP A 386 9.23 51.34 -7.47
C ASP A 386 7.77 51.40 -7.00
N TYR A 387 7.19 52.60 -7.10
CA TYR A 387 5.85 52.92 -6.59
C TYR A 387 4.72 52.42 -7.49
N ASP A 388 5.01 51.95 -8.72
CA ASP A 388 3.99 51.50 -9.67
C ASP A 388 3.33 50.17 -9.23
N TYR A 389 3.94 49.48 -8.27
CA TYR A 389 3.46 48.20 -7.75
C TYR A 389 2.77 48.31 -6.38
N VAL A 390 2.57 49.53 -5.85
CA VAL A 390 1.82 49.74 -4.60
C VAL A 390 0.37 49.26 -4.75
N GLY A 391 -0.10 48.48 -3.78
CA GLY A 391 -1.44 47.86 -3.79
C GLY A 391 -1.51 46.51 -4.52
N LYS A 392 -0.41 46.04 -5.12
CA LYS A 392 -0.33 44.71 -5.75
C LYS A 392 0.16 43.65 -4.77
N ILE A 393 -0.07 42.39 -5.13
CA ILE A 393 0.34 41.23 -4.33
C ILE A 393 1.62 40.63 -4.92
N LEU A 394 2.68 40.63 -4.12
CA LEU A 394 3.90 39.89 -4.39
C LEU A 394 3.72 38.44 -3.93
N THR A 395 3.75 37.51 -4.87
CA THR A 395 3.73 36.06 -4.59
C THR A 395 5.16 35.52 -4.60
N ILE A 396 5.51 34.75 -3.57
CA ILE A 396 6.86 34.24 -3.35
C ILE A 396 6.76 32.73 -3.13
N TYR A 397 7.56 31.96 -3.86
CA TYR A 397 7.73 30.53 -3.64
C TYR A 397 9.18 30.13 -3.91
N CYS A 398 9.55 28.95 -3.42
CA CYS A 398 10.89 28.42 -3.54
C CYS A 398 10.84 26.98 -4.05
N THR A 399 11.64 26.71 -5.07
CA THR A 399 11.89 25.38 -5.59
C THR A 399 13.14 24.82 -4.92
N ILE A 400 13.00 23.69 -4.25
CA ILE A 400 14.07 23.02 -3.50
C ILE A 400 14.44 21.76 -4.26
N THR A 401 15.68 21.68 -4.72
CA THR A 401 16.17 20.50 -5.45
C THR A 401 17.24 19.77 -4.66
N ASN A 402 17.11 18.44 -4.60
CA ASN A 402 18.15 17.49 -4.22
C ASN A 402 18.46 16.60 -5.44
N GLU A 403 19.57 15.84 -5.40
CA GLU A 403 20.01 14.95 -6.50
C GLU A 403 18.93 13.98 -7.01
N THR A 404 17.89 13.73 -6.21
CA THR A 404 16.81 12.78 -6.52
C THR A 404 15.40 13.36 -6.48
N ILE A 405 15.17 14.58 -5.95
CA ILE A 405 13.82 15.13 -5.69
C ILE A 405 13.78 16.64 -5.93
N THR A 406 12.71 17.12 -6.58
CA THR A 406 12.37 18.55 -6.69
C THR A 406 11.08 18.82 -5.92
N ILE A 407 11.08 19.83 -5.07
CA ILE A 407 9.99 20.16 -4.15
C ILE A 407 9.65 21.64 -4.28
N GLU A 408 8.39 21.98 -4.45
CA GLU A 408 7.92 23.37 -4.45
C GLU A 408 7.34 23.73 -3.07
N SER A 409 7.69 24.91 -2.55
CA SER A 409 7.12 25.41 -1.30
C SER A 409 5.68 25.89 -1.48
N ASN A 410 5.01 26.21 -0.37
CA ASN A 410 3.78 27.01 -0.46
C ASN A 410 4.06 28.40 -1.09
N LYS A 411 3.04 28.97 -1.72
CA LYS A 411 3.05 30.34 -2.24
C LYS A 411 2.73 31.32 -1.09
N LEU A 412 3.73 32.10 -0.68
CA LEU A 412 3.57 33.19 0.29
C LEU A 412 3.14 34.46 -0.45
N GLN A 413 2.08 35.11 0.03
CA GLN A 413 1.59 36.37 -0.55
C GLN A 413 1.87 37.53 0.40
N LEU A 414 2.48 38.59 -0.12
CA LEU A 414 2.73 39.84 0.60
C LEU A 414 2.10 41.00 -0.17
N GLU A 415 1.36 41.86 0.53
CA GLU A 415 0.84 43.10 -0.05
C GLU A 415 1.93 44.18 -0.10
N ILE A 416 2.08 44.82 -1.25
CA ILE A 416 3.04 45.91 -1.45
C ILE A 416 2.41 47.23 -0.98
N THR A 417 3.00 47.86 0.01
CA THR A 417 2.51 49.10 0.63
C THR A 417 3.53 50.22 0.46
N ASP A 418 3.10 51.46 0.61
CA ASP A 418 3.98 52.64 0.76
C ASP A 418 4.77 52.59 2.10
#